data_AF-A0A3D3ABH7-F1
#
_entry.id   AF-A0A3D3ABH7-F1
#
_cell.length_a   1.000
_cell.length_b   1.000
_cell.length_c   1.000
_cell.angle_alpha   90.00
_cell.angle_beta   90.00
_cell.angle_gamma   90.00
#
_symmetry.space_group_name_H-M   'P 1'
#
loop_
_entity.id
_entity.type
_entity.pdbx_description
1 polymer ?
#
loop_
_entity_poly.entity_id
_entity_poly.type
_entity_poly.pdbx_seq_one_letter_code
_entity_poly.pdbx_strand_id
1 'polypeptide(L)' 'MIFSRFLSRILFCLMAFALLSAPARAEIGEPIEFIRVEGTQRVEDETVMAYMLVREGLKDAADLVDQSV' A
#
# COMPACT_ATOMS: atom_id res chain seq x y z
N MET A 1 -31.98 6.81 39.05
CA MET A 1 -32.04 7.00 37.58
C MET A 1 -30.95 7.91 37.01
N ILE A 2 -30.50 8.99 37.70
CA ILE A 2 -29.41 9.87 37.19
C ILE A 2 -28.07 9.15 36.97
N PHE A 3 -27.67 8.25 37.88
CA PHE A 3 -26.38 7.55 37.83
C PHE A 3 -26.21 6.64 36.61
N SER A 4 -27.29 5.93 36.22
CA SER A 4 -27.32 5.07 35.02
C SER A 4 -27.18 5.88 33.73
N ARG A 5 -27.73 7.11 33.68
CA ARG A 5 -27.59 8.00 32.51
C ARG A 5 -26.17 8.57 32.38
N PHE A 6 -25.49 8.80 33.50
CA PHE A 6 -24.08 9.20 33.51
C PHE A 6 -23.15 8.08 33.05
N LEU A 7 -23.37 6.86 33.55
CA LEU A 7 -22.58 5.69 33.16
C LEU A 7 -22.71 5.40 31.65
N SER A 8 -23.91 5.54 31.10
CA SER A 8 -24.17 5.37 29.67
C SER A 8 -23.42 6.39 28.81
N ARG A 9 -23.31 7.65 29.25
CA ARG A 9 -22.55 8.68 28.53
C ARG A 9 -21.05 8.41 28.53
N ILE A 10 -20.51 7.94 29.67
CA ILE A 10 -19.09 7.56 29.78
C ILE A 10 -18.78 6.39 28.85
N LEU A 11 -19.65 5.38 28.83
CA LEU A 11 -19.52 4.23 27.94
C LEU A 11 -19.56 4.65 26.47
N PHE A 12 -20.46 5.56 26.12
CA PHE A 12 -20.58 6.09 24.75
C PHE A 12 -19.34 6.88 24.34
N CYS A 13 -18.79 7.72 25.24
CA CYS A 13 -17.54 8.44 25.00
C CYS A 13 -16.35 7.51 24.82
N LEU A 14 -16.23 6.45 25.62
CA LEU A 14 -15.17 5.45 25.48
C LEU A 14 -15.25 4.72 24.13
N MET A 15 -16.45 4.35 23.69
CA MET A 15 -16.66 3.70 22.40
C MET A 15 -16.32 4.64 21.23
N ALA A 16 -16.74 5.90 21.30
CA ALA A 16 -16.42 6.90 20.28
C ALA A 16 -14.92 7.21 20.19
N PHE A 17 -14.23 7.26 21.33
CA PHE A 17 -12.79 7.46 21.37
C PHE A 17 -12.02 6.29 20.74
N ALA A 18 -12.44 5.05 21.00
CA ALA A 18 -11.85 3.87 20.39
C ALA A 18 -11.96 3.91 18.85
N LEU A 19 -13.11 4.32 18.32
CA LEU A 19 -13.34 4.44 16.87
C LEU A 19 -12.49 5.54 16.22
N LEU A 20 -12.28 6.68 16.90
CA LEU A 20 -11.44 7.77 16.38
C LEU A 20 -9.94 7.45 16.41
N SER A 21 -9.51 6.54 17.29
CA SER A 21 -8.10 6.21 17.48
C SER A 21 -7.55 5.19 16.48
N ALA A 22 -8.39 4.64 15.59
CA ALA A 22 -7.94 3.70 14.59
C ALA A 22 -6.98 4.39 13.59
N PRO A 23 -5.70 3.98 13.51
CA PRO A 23 -4.79 4.55 12.54
C PRO A 23 -5.27 4.18 11.13
N ALA A 24 -5.49 5.19 10.28
CA ALA A 24 -5.66 4.96 8.86
C ALA A 24 -4.34 4.39 8.31
N ARG A 25 -4.32 3.09 8.00
CA ARG A 25 -3.21 2.48 7.27
C ARG A 25 -3.31 2.92 5.82
N ALA A 26 -2.48 3.88 5.42
CA ALA A 26 -2.24 4.14 4.01
C ALA A 26 -1.38 2.98 3.48
N GLU A 27 -2.02 2.05 2.78
CA GLU A 27 -1.31 0.97 2.09
C GLU A 27 -0.75 1.53 0.78
N ILE A 28 0.58 1.63 0.70
CA ILE A 28 1.28 2.11 -0.49
C ILE A 28 1.70 0.90 -1.30
N GLY A 29 1.15 0.83 -2.52
CA GLY A 29 1.52 -0.09 -3.59
C GLY A 29 1.16 -1.55 -3.33
N GLU A 30 0.75 -2.24 -4.39
CA GLU A 30 0.69 -3.70 -4.39
C GLU A 30 2.04 -4.29 -4.85
N PRO A 31 2.37 -5.53 -4.46
CA PRO A 31 3.50 -6.24 -5.02
C PRO A 31 3.30 -6.47 -6.52
N ILE A 32 4.37 -6.30 -7.30
CA ILE A 32 4.33 -6.56 -8.75
C ILE A 32 4.24 -8.07 -8.96
N GLU A 33 3.13 -8.53 -9.55
CA GLU A 33 2.90 -9.96 -9.79
C GLU A 33 3.69 -10.49 -10.99
N PHE A 34 3.79 -9.70 -12.06
CA PHE A 34 4.39 -10.13 -13.32
C PHE A 34 4.89 -8.92 -14.13
N ILE A 35 6.01 -9.09 -14.83
CA ILE A 35 6.57 -8.09 -15.76
C ILE A 35 6.58 -8.67 -17.18
N ARG A 36 5.97 -7.95 -18.13
CA ARG A 36 6.01 -8.29 -19.56
C ARG A 36 6.79 -7.24 -20.34
N VAL A 37 7.78 -7.67 -21.11
CA VAL A 37 8.48 -6.82 -22.07
C VAL A 37 7.80 -6.98 -23.43
N GLU A 38 7.55 -5.86 -24.13
CA GLU A 38 6.92 -5.85 -25.44
C GLU A 38 7.64 -4.91 -26.41
N GLY A 39 7.50 -5.15 -27.71
CA GLY A 39 8.00 -4.24 -28.75
C GLY A 39 9.51 -4.28 -28.98
N THR A 40 10.22 -5.25 -28.40
CA THR A 40 11.65 -5.45 -28.66
C THR A 40 11.86 -5.98 -30.09
N GLN A 41 12.97 -5.59 -30.73
CA GLN A 41 13.31 -6.06 -32.09
C GLN A 41 14.65 -6.80 -32.15
N ARG A 42 15.64 -6.37 -31.37
CA ARG A 42 17.02 -6.89 -31.39
C ARG A 42 17.57 -7.24 -30.00
N VAL A 43 16.77 -7.06 -28.96
CA VAL A 43 17.17 -7.22 -27.55
C VAL A 43 16.22 -8.23 -26.94
N GLU A 44 16.77 -9.22 -26.26
CA GLU A 44 16.00 -10.23 -25.55
C GLU A 44 15.32 -9.62 -24.32
N ASP A 45 14.18 -10.18 -23.93
CA ASP A 45 13.37 -9.67 -22.82
C ASP A 45 14.15 -9.71 -21.50
N GLU A 46 14.94 -10.77 -21.29
CA GLU A 46 15.82 -10.91 -20.13
C GLU A 46 16.90 -9.84 -20.10
N THR A 47 17.40 -9.45 -21.28
CA THR A 47 18.40 -8.38 -21.41
C THR A 47 17.79 -7.04 -21.01
N VAL A 48 16.56 -6.71 -21.45
CA VAL A 48 15.85 -5.50 -21.02
C VAL A 48 15.62 -5.51 -19.50
N MET A 49 15.15 -6.63 -18.98
CA MET A 49 14.91 -6.80 -17.54
C MET A 49 16.17 -6.59 -16.70
N ALA A 50 17.35 -6.94 -17.22
CA ALA A 50 18.62 -6.77 -16.50
C ALA A 50 18.95 -5.29 -16.23
N TYR A 51 18.49 -4.36 -17.08
CA TYR A 51 18.69 -2.91 -16.90
C TYR A 51 17.61 -2.22 -16.06
N MET A 52 16.46 -2.89 -15.84
CA MET A 52 15.43 -2.34 -14.96
C MET A 52 15.81 -2.52 -13.49
N LEU A 53 15.37 -1.58 -12.64
CA LEU A 53 15.47 -1.71 -11.18
C LEU A 53 14.24 -2.41 -10.58
N VAL A 54 13.13 -2.39 -11.31
CA VAL A 54 11.86 -3.00 -10.92
C VAL A 54 11.90 -4.52 -11.09
N ARG A 55 11.34 -5.27 -10.13
CA ARG A 55 11.30 -6.75 -10.10
C ARG A 55 9.96 -7.23 -9.57
N GLU A 56 9.56 -8.42 -10.00
CA GLU A 56 8.41 -9.13 -9.43
C GLU A 56 8.59 -9.33 -7.92
N GLY A 57 7.52 -9.18 -7.16
CA GLY A 57 7.51 -9.21 -5.71
C GLY A 57 7.97 -7.92 -5.03
N LEU A 58 8.56 -6.95 -5.75
CA LEU A 58 8.78 -5.61 -5.19
C LEU A 58 7.46 -4.85 -5.14
N LYS A 59 7.32 -3.98 -4.14
CA LYS A 59 6.22 -3.00 -4.12
C LYS A 59 6.40 -2.02 -5.25
N ASP A 60 5.31 -1.75 -5.95
CA ASP A 60 5.26 -0.71 -6.98
C ASP A 60 5.67 0.65 -6.38
N ALA A 61 6.79 1.19 -6.87
CA ALA A 61 7.34 2.48 -6.50
C ALA A 61 7.74 3.21 -7.78
N ALA A 62 7.04 4.30 -8.09
CA ALA A 62 7.21 5.05 -9.34
C ALA A 62 8.67 5.52 -9.55
N ASP A 63 9.35 5.86 -8.47
CA ASP A 63 10.75 6.25 -8.41
C ASP A 63 11.72 5.15 -8.91
N LEU A 64 11.37 3.86 -8.80
CA LEU A 64 12.16 2.76 -9.37
C LEU A 64 11.98 2.63 -10.89
N VAL A 65 10.80 2.98 -11.39
CA VAL A 65 10.51 3.01 -12.83
C VAL A 65 11.31 4.13 -13.48
N ASP A 66 11.25 5.34 -12.90
CA ASP A 66 11.94 6.52 -13.43
C ASP A 66 13.47 6.38 -13.45
N GLN A 67 14.03 5.54 -12.57
CA GLN A 67 15.46 5.26 -12.49
C GLN A 67 15.92 4.09 -13.37
N SER A 68 14.99 3.37 -14.01
CA SER A 68 15.32 2.30 -14.97
C SER A 68 15.69 2.92 -16.32
N VAL A 69 16.81 2.51 -16.93
CA VAL A 69 17.42 3.14 -18.12
C VAL A 69 17.34 2.25 -19.35
#